data_AF-A0A972CLU9-F1
#
_entry.id   AF-A0A972CLU9-F1
#
_cell.length_a   1.000
_cell.length_b   1.000
_cell.length_c   1.000
_cell.angle_alpha   90.00
_cell.angle_beta   90.00
_cell.angle_gamma   90.00
#
_symmetry.space_group_name_H-M   'P 1'
#
loop_
_entity.id
_entity.type
_entity.pdbx_description
1 polymer ?
#
loop_
_entity_poly.entity_id
_entity_poly.type
_entity_poly.pdbx_seq_one_letter_code
_entity_poly.pdbx_strand_id
1 'polypeptide(L)' 'MNQVILKAGKEKRIKEGHLWVYQGEIGIIGIGVKSGEVVEVLDNRGR' A
#
# COMPACT_ATOMS: atom_id res chain seq x y z
N MET A 1 3.42 11.31 7.01
CA MET A 1 3.09 11.25 5.57
C MET A 1 1.85 10.38 5.40
N ASN A 2 1.08 10.56 4.32
CA ASN A 2 -0.07 9.70 4.06
C ASN A 2 0.42 8.31 3.63
N GLN A 3 -0.14 7.25 4.22
CA GLN A 3 0.36 5.90 4.05
C GLN A 3 -0.75 4.89 3.75
N VAL A 4 -0.39 3.85 3.01
CA VAL A 4 -1.22 2.69 2.71
C VAL A 4 -0.43 1.45 3.12
N ILE A 5 -1.01 0.62 4.00
CA ILE A 5 -0.38 -0.62 4.47
C ILE A 5 -1.01 -1.80 3.76
N LEU A 6 -0.17 -2.64 3.17
CA LEU A 6 -0.59 -3.86 2.47
C LEU A 6 -0.94 -4.99 3.43
N LYS A 7 -1.83 -5.88 2.99
CA LYS A 7 -2.04 -7.18 3.64
C LYS A 7 -0.76 -8.02 3.57
N ALA A 8 -0.58 -8.91 4.54
CA ALA A 8 0.57 -9.79 4.62
C ALA A 8 0.85 -10.54 3.30
N GLY A 9 2.07 -10.43 2.77
CA GLY A 9 2.54 -11.14 1.58
C GLY A 9 2.11 -10.51 0.25
N LYS A 10 1.32 -9.43 0.27
CA LYS A 10 0.90 -8.73 -0.97
C LYS A 10 1.96 -7.80 -1.54
N GLU A 11 2.97 -7.45 -0.75
CA GLU A 11 4.16 -6.72 -1.20
C GLU A 11 5.03 -7.54 -2.18
N LYS A 12 4.85 -8.87 -2.22
CA LYS A 12 5.63 -9.77 -3.10
C LYS A 12 5.54 -9.36 -4.57
N ARG A 13 4.35 -9.01 -5.07
CA ARG A 13 4.17 -8.66 -6.48
C ARG A 13 4.87 -7.35 -6.85
N ILE A 14 4.89 -6.39 -5.92
CA ILE A 14 5.60 -5.12 -6.09
C ILE A 14 7.10 -5.37 -6.19
N LYS A 15 7.63 -6.24 -5.30
CA LYS A 15 9.04 -6.67 -5.33
C LYS A 15 9.42 -7.42 -6.63
N GLU A 16 8.44 -8.05 -7.27
CA GLU A 16 8.59 -8.70 -8.59
C GLU A 16 8.47 -7.72 -9.77
N GLY A 17 8.30 -6.41 -9.52
CA GLY A 17 8.27 -5.37 -10.53
C GLY A 17 6.87 -4.94 -10.97
N HIS A 18 5.81 -5.42 -10.33
CA HIS A 18 4.45 -4.99 -10.63
C HIS A 18 4.13 -3.67 -9.94
N LEU A 19 3.91 -2.62 -10.72
CA LEU A 19 3.80 -1.24 -10.20
C LEU A 19 2.42 -0.89 -9.64
N TRP A 20 1.42 -1.75 -9.81
CA TRP A 20 0.06 -1.48 -9.36
C TRP A 20 -0.26 -2.22 -8.06
N VAL A 21 -0.97 -1.52 -7.18
CA VAL A 21 -1.57 -2.02 -5.95
C VAL A 21 -3.09 -2.05 -6.11
N TYR A 22 -3.71 -3.20 -5.92
CA TYR A 22 -5.15 -3.35 -6.05
C TYR A 22 -5.86 -3.20 -4.71
N GLN A 23 -7.14 -2.79 -4.75
CA GLN A 23 -7.96 -2.62 -3.54
C GLN A 23 -7.98 -3.87 -2.64
N GLY A 24 -8.00 -5.07 -3.23
CA GLY A 24 -7.99 -6.33 -2.47
C GLY A 24 -6.69 -6.61 -1.71
N GLU A 25 -5.62 -5.87 -1.99
CA GLU A 25 -4.28 -6.03 -1.41
C GLU A 25 -4.03 -5.06 -0.25
N ILE A 26 -4.83 -4.00 -0.17
CA ILE A 26 -4.73 -2.97 0.86
C ILE A 26 -5.36 -3.49 2.16
N GLY A 27 -4.63 -3.36 3.26
CA GLY A 27 -5.10 -3.69 4.61
C GLY A 27 -5.57 -2.45 5.37
N ILE A 28 -4.78 -1.38 5.37
CA ILE A 28 -5.08 -0.12 6.08
C ILE A 28 -4.82 1.06 5.14
N ILE A 29 -5.74 2.02 5.15
CA ILE A 29 -5.56 3.33 4.51
C ILE A 29 -5.47 4.37 5.63
N GLY A 30 -4.46 5.24 5.56
CA GLY A 30 -4.30 6.35 6.51
C GLY A 30 -5.54 7.25 6.59
N ILE A 31 -5.79 7.82 7.76
CA ILE A 31 -6.94 8.71 7.98
C ILE A 31 -6.78 9.95 7.09
N GLY A 32 -7.83 10.26 6.32
CA GLY A 32 -7.89 11.48 5.51
C GLY A 32 -7.21 11.40 4.15
N VAL A 33 -6.73 10.21 3.72
CA VAL A 33 -6.21 10.01 2.36
C VAL A 33 -7.30 10.27 1.32
N LYS A 34 -7.02 11.14 0.36
CA LYS A 34 -7.92 11.49 -0.75
C LYS A 34 -7.39 10.98 -2.09
N SER A 35 -8.31 10.82 -3.06
CA SER A 35 -7.96 10.46 -4.43
C SER A 35 -7.00 11.47 -5.05
N GLY A 36 -5.92 10.97 -5.67
CA GLY A 36 -4.90 11.79 -6.32
C GLY A 36 -3.77 12.25 -5.40
N GLU A 37 -3.84 11.97 -4.10
CA GLU A 37 -2.73 12.26 -3.19
C GLU A 37 -1.56 11.29 -3.36
N VAL A 38 -0.35 11.82 -3.16
CA VAL A 38 0.86 11.00 -3.05
C VAL A 38 0.86 10.30 -1.69
N VAL A 39 1.05 8.99 -1.70
CA VAL A 39 1.08 8.15 -0.51
C VAL A 39 2.31 7.25 -0.49
N GLU A 40 2.77 6.92 0.70
CA GLU A 40 3.77 5.89 0.93
C GLU A 40 3.08 4.52 1.03
N VAL A 41 3.62 3.52 0.33
CA VAL A 41 3.10 2.15 0.36
C VAL A 41 4.03 1.31 1.22
N LEU A 42 3.50 0.79 2.33
CA LEU A 42 4.24 0.02 3.31
C LEU A 42 3.78 -1.44 3.33
N ASP A 43 4.69 -2.36 3.63
CA ASP A 43 4.35 -3.75 3.95
C ASP A 43 3.63 -3.86 5.30
N ASN A 44 3.14 -5.05 5.63
CA ASN A 44 2.40 -5.29 6.88
C ASN A 44 3.23 -5.09 8.16
N ARG A 45 4.54 -4.84 8.04
CA ARG A 45 5.48 -4.54 9.14
C ARG A 45 5.84 -3.05 9.17
N GLY A 46 5.26 -2.23 8.29
CA GLY A 46 5.52 -0.80 8.20
C GLY A 46 6.84 -0.46 7.50
N ARG A 47 7.31 -1.31 6.58
CA ARG A 47 8.54 -1.09 5.79
C ARG A 47 8.26 -0.77 4.34
#